data_AF-A0AA42HKU7-F1
#
_entry.id   AF-A0AA42HKU7-F1
#
_cell.length_a   1.000
_cell.length_b   1.000
_cell.length_c   1.000
_cell.angle_alpha   90.00
_cell.angle_beta   90.00
_cell.angle_gamma   90.00
#
_symmetry.space_group_name_H-M   'P 1'
#
loop_
_entity.id
_entity.type
_entity.pdbx_description
1 polymer ?
#
loop_
_entity_poly.entity_id
_entity_poly.type
_entity_poly.pdbx_seq_one_letter_code
_entity_poly.pdbx_strand_id
1 'polypeptide(L)'
;MKERVGRVAASTLGFLALGWLQGFWALRAYGENLPADMADRSISAEMMPLLLFWAVFIGLLAWPMSWRRGWRVGLSSGFALVGWFWVDLCVYDSRVASWSTYTLAELALEVAELCHRPLLLAAAFYLGGWGLLAWRKTRDQKLV
;
A
#
# COMPACT_ATOMS: atom_id res chain seq x y z
N MET A 1 -24.99 -7.81 3.53
CA MET A 1 -23.92 -7.85 4.55
C MET A 1 -22.71 -8.65 4.09
N LYS A 2 -22.86 -9.90 3.63
CA LYS A 2 -21.77 -10.73 3.07
C LYS A 2 -20.93 -10.06 1.97
N GLU A 3 -21.58 -9.41 1.00
CA GLU A 3 -20.88 -8.70 -0.09
C GLU A 3 -20.03 -7.51 0.38
N ARG A 4 -20.43 -6.87 1.49
CA ARG A 4 -19.68 -5.75 2.10
C ARG A 4 -18.42 -6.27 2.78
N VAL A 5 -18.56 -7.35 3.54
CA VAL A 5 -17.45 -8.02 4.23
C VAL A 5 -16.42 -8.56 3.23
N GLY A 6 -16.86 -9.24 2.17
CA GLY A 6 -15.96 -9.74 1.13
C GLY A 6 -15.17 -8.64 0.42
N ARG A 7 -15.77 -7.47 0.25
CA ARG A 7 -15.11 -6.32 -0.38
C ARG A 7 -14.04 -5.68 0.52
N VAL A 8 -14.38 -5.48 1.79
CA VAL A 8 -13.44 -4.97 2.80
C VAL A 8 -12.24 -5.91 2.90
N ALA A 9 -12.51 -7.22 3.01
CA ALA A 9 -11.46 -8.24 3.02
C ALA A 9 -10.60 -8.19 1.76
N ALA A 10 -11.18 -8.12 0.57
CA ALA A 10 -10.43 -8.04 -0.69
C ALA A 10 -9.57 -6.76 -0.79
N SER A 11 -10.09 -5.62 -0.35
CA SER A 11 -9.35 -4.34 -0.34
C SER A 11 -8.16 -4.43 0.60
N THR A 12 -8.40 -4.89 1.83
CA THR A 12 -7.38 -4.98 2.87
C THR A 12 -6.33 -6.03 2.52
N LEU A 13 -6.73 -7.23 2.08
CA LEU A 13 -5.79 -8.27 1.67
C LEU A 13 -5.00 -7.86 0.41
N GLY A 14 -5.66 -7.23 -0.56
CA GLY A 14 -4.99 -6.68 -1.74
C GLY A 14 -3.97 -5.60 -1.37
N PHE A 15 -4.33 -4.71 -0.45
CA PHE A 15 -3.43 -3.68 0.08
C PHE A 15 -2.21 -4.29 0.78
N LEU A 16 -2.43 -5.26 1.66
CA LEU A 16 -1.37 -5.92 2.41
C LEU A 16 -0.43 -6.71 1.48
N ALA A 17 -0.99 -7.52 0.58
CA ALA A 17 -0.21 -8.38 -0.31
C ALA A 17 0.63 -7.56 -1.30
N LEU A 18 0.01 -6.57 -1.96
CA LEU A 18 0.72 -5.72 -2.91
C LEU A 18 1.69 -4.78 -2.19
N GLY A 19 1.32 -4.26 -1.03
CA GLY A 19 2.19 -3.42 -0.20
C GLY A 19 3.43 -4.15 0.27
N TRP A 20 3.28 -5.42 0.64
CA TRP A 20 4.42 -6.27 0.98
C TRP A 20 5.29 -6.54 -0.24
N LEU A 21 4.72 -7.04 -1.33
CA LEU A 21 5.46 -7.38 -2.55
C LEU A 21 6.23 -6.18 -3.10
N GLN A 22 5.57 -5.02 -3.16
CA GLN A 22 6.16 -3.80 -3.71
C GLN A 22 7.30 -3.28 -2.82
N GLY A 23 7.08 -3.18 -1.50
CA GLY A 23 8.10 -2.64 -0.60
C GLY A 23 9.25 -3.62 -0.40
N PHE A 24 9.00 -4.93 -0.40
CA PHE A 24 10.06 -5.93 -0.41
C PHE A 24 10.89 -5.85 -1.68
N TRP A 25 10.28 -5.60 -2.85
CA TRP A 25 11.04 -5.41 -4.09
C TRP A 25 11.85 -4.11 -4.06
N ALA A 26 11.24 -2.98 -3.69
CA ALA A 26 11.89 -1.68 -3.65
C ALA A 26 13.06 -1.66 -2.66
N LEU A 27 12.83 -2.15 -1.44
CA LEU A 27 13.74 -1.95 -0.31
C LEU A 27 14.69 -3.13 -0.06
N ARG A 28 14.60 -4.22 -0.84
CA ARG A 28 15.42 -5.44 -0.64
C ARG A 28 16.91 -5.13 -0.49
N ALA A 29 17.42 -4.21 -1.30
CA ALA A 29 18.83 -3.84 -1.33
C ALA A 29 19.32 -3.23 -0.01
N TYR A 30 18.41 -2.70 0.80
CA TYR A 30 18.67 -2.07 2.10
C TYR A 30 18.45 -3.02 3.27
N GLY A 31 18.28 -4.33 3.01
CA GLY A 31 17.99 -5.36 4.01
C GLY A 31 19.04 -5.50 5.11
N GLU A 32 20.29 -5.18 4.78
CA GLU A 32 21.44 -5.29 5.68
C GLU A 32 21.87 -3.92 6.24
N ASN A 33 21.29 -2.83 5.75
CA ASN A 33 21.57 -1.47 6.22
C ASN A 33 20.73 -1.21 7.47
N LEU A 34 21.18 -1.77 8.60
CA LEU A 34 20.56 -1.57 9.90
C LEU A 34 21.37 -0.57 10.73
N PRO A 35 20.70 0.37 11.42
CA PRO A 35 21.33 1.18 12.44
C PRO A 35 21.98 0.30 13.54
N ALA A 36 23.10 0.73 14.11
CA ALA A 36 23.80 -0.01 15.17
C ALA A 36 22.96 -0.28 16.43
N ASP A 37 21.89 0.50 16.63
CA ASP A 37 20.91 0.39 17.72
C ASP A 37 19.70 -0.50 17.36
N MET A 38 19.56 -0.93 16.11
CA MET A 38 18.55 -1.91 15.72
C MET A 38 19.10 -3.33 15.79
N ALA A 39 18.53 -4.15 16.68
CA ALA A 39 18.73 -5.60 16.65
C ALA A 39 18.27 -6.19 15.32
N ASP A 40 18.90 -7.28 14.83
CA ASP A 40 18.62 -7.97 13.56
C ASP A 40 17.13 -8.01 13.19
N ARG A 41 16.66 -6.94 12.54
CA ARG A 41 15.26 -6.75 12.15
C ARG A 41 15.19 -6.92 10.64
N SER A 42 14.37 -7.86 10.21
CA SER A 42 14.07 -8.02 8.79
C SER A 42 13.21 -6.87 8.28
N ILE A 43 13.35 -6.51 7.01
CA ILE A 43 12.49 -5.52 6.32
C ILE A 43 11.01 -5.83 6.55
N SER A 44 10.63 -7.11 6.42
CA SER A 44 9.26 -7.57 6.64
C SER A 44 8.73 -7.25 8.04
N ALA A 45 9.58 -7.32 9.06
CA ALA A 45 9.19 -7.02 10.45
C ALA A 45 8.94 -5.53 10.68
N GLU A 46 9.59 -4.64 9.91
CA GLU A 46 9.32 -3.20 9.93
C GLU A 46 8.10 -2.82 9.09
N MET A 47 7.94 -3.45 7.92
CA MET A 47 6.81 -3.19 7.02
C MET A 47 5.47 -3.63 7.61
N MET A 48 5.43 -4.79 8.27
CA MET A 48 4.18 -5.38 8.77
C MET A 48 3.34 -4.43 9.66
N PRO A 49 3.88 -3.84 10.74
CA PRO A 49 3.07 -2.95 11.58
C PRO A 49 2.58 -1.71 10.82
N LEU A 50 3.38 -1.16 9.90
CA LEU A 50 3.00 -0.01 9.07
C LEU A 50 1.89 -0.38 8.08
N LEU A 51 1.99 -1.54 7.44
CA LEU A 51 0.96 -2.06 6.55
C LEU A 51 -0.34 -2.37 7.31
N LEU A 52 -0.26 -2.94 8.52
CA LEU A 52 -1.43 -3.20 9.36
C LEU A 52 -2.11 -1.89 9.80
N PHE A 53 -1.33 -0.85 10.13
CA PHE A 53 -1.87 0.47 10.44
C PHE A 53 -2.71 1.01 9.27
N TRP A 54 -2.16 1.01 8.04
CA TRP A 54 -2.89 1.47 6.86
C TRP A 54 -4.04 0.56 6.45
N ALA A 55 -3.93 -0.75 6.66
CA ALA A 55 -4.98 -1.73 6.38
C ALA A 55 -6.29 -1.43 7.09
N VAL A 56 -6.24 -0.86 8.31
CA VAL A 56 -7.43 -0.40 9.04
C VAL A 56 -8.12 0.73 8.28
N PHE A 57 -7.38 1.74 7.84
CA PHE A 57 -7.93 2.86 7.06
C PHE A 57 -8.49 2.41 5.71
N ILE A 58 -7.79 1.51 5.01
CA ILE A 58 -8.27 0.91 3.76
C ILE A 58 -9.58 0.14 3.99
N GLY A 59 -9.66 -0.62 5.08
CA GLY A 59 -10.87 -1.34 5.45
C GLY A 59 -12.05 -0.41 5.75
N LEU A 60 -11.80 0.71 6.44
CA LEU A 60 -12.79 1.75 6.74
C LEU A 60 -13.26 2.47 5.47
N LEU A 61 -12.35 2.80 4.54
CA LEU A 61 -12.69 3.43 3.26
C LEU A 61 -13.44 2.48 2.32
N ALA A 62 -13.12 1.19 2.40
CA ALA A 62 -13.86 0.14 1.69
C ALA A 62 -15.23 -0.15 2.32
N TRP A 63 -15.45 0.25 3.58
CA TRP A 63 -16.73 0.15 4.25
C TRP A 63 -17.77 1.07 3.60
N PRO A 64 -19.02 0.63 3.43
CA PRO A 64 -19.98 1.38 2.63
C PRO A 64 -20.53 2.59 3.39
N MET A 65 -19.87 3.75 3.28
CA MET A 65 -20.55 5.04 3.42
C MET A 65 -21.16 5.43 2.08
N SER A 66 -22.45 5.81 2.06
CA SER A 66 -23.37 6.16 0.94
C SER A 66 -22.84 6.90 -0.31
N TRP A 67 -21.55 7.16 -0.45
CA TRP A 67 -20.90 7.75 -1.62
C TRP A 67 -21.08 7.00 -2.93
N ARG A 68 -21.10 7.78 -4.02
CA ARG A 68 -21.16 7.32 -5.41
C ARG A 68 -20.04 6.30 -5.67
N ARG A 69 -20.37 5.18 -6.34
CA ARG A 69 -19.49 4.01 -6.53
C ARG A 69 -18.10 4.36 -7.10
N GLY A 70 -18.01 5.32 -8.04
CA GLY A 70 -16.75 5.73 -8.67
C GLY A 70 -15.78 6.45 -7.71
N TRP A 71 -16.29 7.34 -6.86
CA TRP A 71 -15.47 8.09 -5.89
C TRP A 71 -14.83 7.17 -4.84
N ARG A 72 -15.52 6.08 -4.46
CA ARG A 72 -14.99 5.13 -3.49
C ARG A 72 -13.78 4.35 -4.00
N VAL A 73 -13.80 3.92 -5.27
CA VAL A 73 -12.68 3.20 -5.87
C VAL A 73 -11.48 4.12 -5.99
N GLY A 74 -11.68 5.36 -6.49
CA GLY A 74 -10.62 6.35 -6.58
C GLY A 74 -9.99 6.68 -5.21
N LEU A 75 -10.81 6.87 -4.17
CA LEU A 75 -10.31 7.16 -2.82
C LEU A 75 -9.59 5.96 -2.19
N SER A 76 -10.14 4.74 -2.29
CA SER A 76 -9.49 3.55 -1.74
C SER A 76 -8.14 3.29 -2.42
N SER A 77 -8.06 3.44 -3.74
CA SER A 77 -6.81 3.28 -4.49
C SER A 77 -5.82 4.42 -4.24
N GLY A 78 -6.28 5.66 -4.13
CA GLY A 78 -5.42 6.80 -3.77
C GLY A 78 -4.82 6.65 -2.38
N PHE A 79 -5.64 6.25 -1.39
CA PHE A 79 -5.15 5.97 -0.04
C PHE A 79 -4.22 4.76 0.01
N ALA A 80 -4.46 3.73 -0.80
CA ALA A 80 -3.53 2.59 -0.92
C ALA A 80 -2.15 3.05 -1.41
N LEU A 81 -2.11 3.92 -2.42
CA LEU A 81 -0.85 4.48 -2.93
C LEU A 81 -0.11 5.31 -1.90
N VAL A 82 -0.83 6.20 -1.21
CA VAL A 82 -0.25 7.00 -0.12
C VAL A 82 0.28 6.10 0.99
N GLY A 83 -0.49 5.07 1.36
CA GLY A 83 -0.09 4.13 2.41
C GLY A 83 1.15 3.32 2.05
N TRP A 84 1.25 2.81 0.82
CA TRP A 84 2.44 2.10 0.36
C TRP A 84 3.67 3.02 0.32
N PHE A 85 3.52 4.21 -0.28
CA PHE A 85 4.61 5.18 -0.33
C PHE A 85 5.10 5.58 1.07
N TRP A 86 4.17 5.78 2.01
CA TRP A 86 4.49 6.08 3.40
C TRP A 86 5.24 4.94 4.09
N VAL A 87 4.82 3.69 3.87
CA VAL A 87 5.53 2.51 4.41
C VAL A 87 6.96 2.50 3.88
N ASP A 88 7.15 2.71 2.58
CA ASP A 88 8.48 2.72 1.97
C ASP A 88 9.34 3.85 2.54
N LEU A 89 8.76 5.04 2.70
CA LEU A 89 9.43 6.21 3.29
C LEU A 89 9.92 5.92 4.71
N CYS A 90 9.07 5.34 5.57
CA CYS A 90 9.44 5.03 6.95
C CYS A 90 10.52 3.96 7.06
N VAL A 91 10.48 2.93 6.22
CA VAL A 91 11.49 1.86 6.22
C VAL A 91 12.81 2.33 5.59
N TYR A 92 12.74 3.22 4.60
CA TYR A 92 13.93 3.85 4.04
C TYR A 92 14.59 4.79 5.05
N ASP A 93 13.78 5.59 5.75
CA ASP A 93 14.25 6.50 6.79
C ASP A 93 14.99 5.76 7.92
N SER A 94 14.39 4.66 8.41
CA SER A 94 15.01 3.85 9.46
C SER A 94 16.36 3.27 9.03
N ARG A 95 16.50 2.85 7.78
CA ARG A 95 17.65 2.08 7.28
C ARG A 95 18.76 2.90 6.62
N VAL A 96 18.43 4.07 6.08
CA VAL A 96 19.38 4.87 5.31
C VAL A 96 19.51 6.27 5.91
N ALA A 97 18.38 6.94 6.16
CA ALA A 97 18.41 8.36 6.45
C ALA A 97 18.57 8.72 7.92
N SER A 98 18.39 7.77 8.85
CA SER A 98 18.59 7.98 10.30
C SER A 98 20.00 8.49 10.68
N TRP A 99 20.97 8.41 9.76
CA TRP A 99 22.36 8.85 9.92
C TRP A 99 22.72 10.08 9.07
N SER A 100 21.78 10.58 8.26
CA SER A 100 22.01 11.60 7.23
C SER A 100 21.23 12.90 7.51
N THR A 101 21.67 14.02 6.94
CA THR A 101 21.04 15.35 7.11
C THR A 101 19.93 15.63 6.10
N TYR A 102 19.26 14.61 5.54
CA TYR A 102 18.20 14.83 4.55
C TYR A 102 17.02 15.60 5.14
N THR A 103 16.49 16.52 4.36
CA THR A 103 15.15 17.06 4.60
C THR A 103 14.10 16.02 4.21
N LEU A 104 12.90 16.12 4.79
CA LEU A 104 11.78 15.22 4.46
C LEU A 104 11.42 15.24 2.96
N ALA A 105 11.64 16.37 2.29
CA ALA A 105 11.39 16.50 0.85
C ALA A 105 12.41 15.73 0.00
N GLU A 106 13.70 15.80 0.36
CA GLU A 106 14.76 15.07 -0.33
C GLU A 106 14.59 13.56 -0.16
N LEU A 107 14.29 13.12 1.07
CA LEU A 107 13.99 11.73 1.38
C LEU A 107 12.80 11.22 0.55
N ALA A 108 11.72 12.00 0.45
CA ALA A 108 10.55 11.62 -0.32
C ALA A 108 10.86 11.51 -1.82
N LEU A 109 11.72 12.36 -2.37
CA LEU A 109 12.13 12.28 -3.77
C LEU A 109 12.98 11.03 -4.03
N GLU A 110 13.93 10.74 -3.15
CA GLU A 110 14.80 9.56 -3.28
C GLU A 110 13.98 8.26 -3.20
N VAL A 111 13.05 8.19 -2.24
CA VAL A 111 12.13 7.05 -2.12
C VAL A 111 11.19 6.98 -3.33
N ALA A 112 10.71 8.11 -3.86
CA ALA A 112 9.90 8.08 -5.07
C ALA A 112 10.67 7.51 -6.27
N GLU A 113 11.94 7.90 -6.44
CA GLU A 113 12.81 7.34 -7.49
C GLU A 113 13.07 5.85 -7.30
N LEU A 114 13.26 5.40 -6.07
CA LEU A 114 13.47 3.99 -5.76
C LEU A 114 12.21 3.15 -6.01
N CYS A 115 11.07 3.62 -5.50
CA CYS A 115 9.83 2.85 -5.42
C CYS A 115 8.92 3.02 -6.64
N HIS A 116 9.17 3.97 -7.56
CA HIS A 116 8.20 4.30 -8.61
C HIS A 116 7.73 3.07 -9.41
N ARG A 117 8.65 2.18 -9.83
CA ARG A 117 8.29 0.99 -10.62
C ARG A 117 7.44 -0.01 -9.83
N PRO A 118 7.89 -0.52 -8.67
CA PRO A 118 7.08 -1.45 -7.89
C PRO A 118 5.74 -0.84 -7.46
N LEU A 119 5.73 0.45 -7.11
CA LEU A 119 4.53 1.16 -6.67
C LEU A 119 3.54 1.37 -7.82
N LEU A 120 4.00 1.73 -9.02
CA LEU A 120 3.14 1.84 -10.22
C LEU A 120 2.54 0.48 -10.61
N LEU A 121 3.31 -0.61 -10.50
CA LEU A 121 2.80 -1.95 -10.77
C LEU A 121 1.75 -2.37 -9.74
N ALA A 122 2.01 -2.15 -8.44
CA ALA A 122 1.03 -2.38 -7.39
C ALA A 122 -0.25 -1.56 -7.60
N ALA A 123 -0.11 -0.29 -7.98
CA ALA A 123 -1.23 0.59 -8.34
C ALA A 123 -2.07 0.00 -9.47
N ALA A 124 -1.40 -0.41 -10.56
CA ALA A 124 -2.05 -0.94 -11.74
C ALA A 124 -2.81 -2.23 -11.43
N PHE A 125 -2.23 -3.16 -10.67
CA PHE A 125 -2.92 -4.39 -10.25
C PHE A 125 -4.11 -4.11 -9.34
N TYR A 126 -3.96 -3.20 -8.38
CA TYR A 126 -5.03 -2.87 -7.44
C TYR A 126 -6.20 -2.16 -8.15
N LEU A 127 -5.91 -1.15 -8.98
CA LEU A 127 -6.90 -0.45 -9.81
C LEU A 127 -7.54 -1.39 -10.84
N GLY A 128 -6.73 -2.22 -11.50
CA GLY A 128 -7.19 -3.20 -12.49
C GLY A 128 -8.14 -4.23 -11.89
N GLY A 129 -7.86 -4.71 -10.67
CA GLY A 129 -8.76 -5.60 -9.94
C GLY A 129 -10.14 -4.98 -9.70
N TRP A 130 -10.20 -3.71 -9.27
CA TRP A 130 -11.46 -2.98 -9.10
C TRP A 130 -12.16 -2.68 -10.43
N GLY A 131 -11.40 -2.29 -11.44
CA GLY A 131 -11.90 -2.03 -12.79
C GLY A 131 -12.56 -3.26 -13.41
N LEU A 132 -11.91 -4.42 -13.30
CA LEU A 132 -12.44 -5.69 -13.77
C LEU A 132 -13.73 -6.07 -13.03
N LEU A 133 -13.76 -5.90 -11.72
CA LEU A 133 -14.93 -6.20 -10.89
C LEU A 133 -16.11 -5.28 -11.21
N ALA A 134 -15.84 -3.99 -11.42
CA ALA A 134 -16.85 -3.03 -11.84
C ALA A 134 -17.40 -3.36 -13.25
N TRP A 135 -16.51 -3.67 -14.20
CA TRP A 135 -16.87 -4.05 -15.56
C TRP A 135 -17.72 -5.33 -15.60
N ARG A 136 -17.34 -6.35 -14.83
CA ARG A 136 -18.11 -7.60 -14.75
C ARG A 136 -19.53 -7.37 -14.23
N LYS A 137 -19.70 -6.51 -13.21
CA LYS A 137 -21.03 -6.15 -12.69
C LYS A 137 -21.89 -5.37 -13.68
N THR A 138 -21.27 -4.60 -14.58
CA THR A 138 -22.03 -3.93 -15.66
C THR A 138 -22.47 -4.87 -16.78
N ARG A 139 -21.72 -5.95 -17.05
CA ARG A 139 -22.08 -6.94 -18.08
C ARG A 139 -23.05 -8.02 -17.59
N ASP A 140 -22.93 -8.43 -16.34
CA ASP A 140 -23.81 -9.45 -15.74
C ASP A 140 -24.68 -8.83 -14.64
N GLN A 141 -25.87 -8.35 -15.01
CA GLN A 141 -26.84 -7.78 -14.04
C GLN A 141 -27.39 -8.83 -13.05
N LYS A 142 -27.14 -10.12 -13.28
CA LYS A 142 -27.55 -11.22 -12.39
C LYS A 142 -26.52 -11.54 -11.29
N LEU A 143 -25.32 -10.95 -11.33
CA LEU A 143 -24.32 -11.08 -10.26
C LEU A 143 -24.65 -10.10 -9.13
N VAL A 144 -25.51 -10.56 -8.21
CA VAL A 144 -25.81 -9.89 -6.94
C VAL A 144 -24.59 -9.88 -6.03
#